data_AF-A0A7V2JEA5-F1
#
_entry.id   AF-A0A7V2JEA5-F1
#
_cell.length_a   1.000
_cell.length_b   1.000
_cell.length_c   1.000
_cell.angle_alpha   90.00
_cell.angle_beta   90.00
_cell.angle_gamma   90.00
#
_symmetry.space_group_name_H-M   'P 1'
#
loop_
_entity.id
_entity.type
_entity.pdbx_description
1 polymer ?
#
loop_
_entity_poly.entity_id
_entity_poly.type
_entity_poly.pdbx_seq_one_letter_code
_entity_poly.pdbx_strand_id
1 'polypeptide(L)' 'MIDITGYLVLSYSNCHREAWLVAHRIFPENDNPNLALGRLLHETSYENRGEKDVAIDNIKLDLVEEKKGKTIISEIKKSK' A
#
# COMPACT_ATOMS: atom_id res chain seq x y z
N MET A 1 2.30 -9.01 20.21
CA MET A 1 1.55 -7.75 20.08
C MET A 1 1.06 -7.68 18.64
N ILE A 2 -0.13 -7.13 18.37
CA ILE A 2 -0.61 -6.96 16.99
C ILE A 2 0.01 -5.68 16.44
N ASP A 3 0.75 -5.77 15.34
CA ASP A 3 1.29 -4.61 14.66
C ASP A 3 0.16 -3.93 13.85
N ILE A 4 -0.14 -2.69 14.20
CA ILE A 4 -1.08 -1.89 13.42
C ILE A 4 -0.39 -1.50 12.13
N THR A 5 -0.98 -1.77 10.96
CA THR A 5 -0.42 -1.37 9.66
C THR A 5 -1.46 -0.61 8.86
N GLY A 6 -1.04 0.07 7.78
CA GLY A 6 -1.97 0.68 6.83
C GLY A 6 -3.02 -0.31 6.29
N TYR A 7 -2.61 -1.57 6.04
CA TYR A 7 -3.52 -2.61 5.59
C TYR A 7 -4.55 -2.97 6.66
N LEU A 8 -4.14 -3.10 7.93
CA LEU A 8 -5.08 -3.39 9.03
C LEU A 8 -6.10 -2.27 9.22
N VAL A 9 -5.66 -1.00 9.11
CA VAL A 9 -6.56 0.18 9.18
C VAL A 9 -7.55 0.19 8.01
N LEU A 10 -7.07 -0.11 6.79
CA LEU A 10 -7.93 -0.23 5.61
C LEU A 10 -8.97 -1.35 5.77
N SER A 11 -8.54 -2.55 6.19
CA SER A 11 -9.44 -3.67 6.44
C SER A 11 -10.47 -3.35 7.53
N TYR A 12 -10.09 -2.62 8.59
CA TYR A 12 -11.04 -2.21 9.63
C TYR A 12 -12.10 -1.23 9.08
N SER A 13 -11.66 -0.30 8.23
CA SER A 13 -12.54 0.67 7.59
C SER A 13 -13.54 0.01 6.63
N ASN A 14 -13.17 -1.12 6.01
CA ASN A 14 -14.05 -1.89 5.15
C ASN A 14 -14.98 -2.84 5.93
N CYS A 15 -14.41 -3.64 6.84
CA CYS A 15 -15.13 -4.64 7.61
C CYS A 15 -14.35 -5.05 8.87
N HIS A 16 -14.94 -4.91 10.06
CA HIS A 16 -14.30 -5.32 11.32
C HIS A 16 -13.87 -6.80 11.34
N ARG A 17 -14.61 -7.69 10.67
CA ARG A 17 -14.24 -9.11 10.56
C ARG A 17 -13.00 -9.31 9.69
N GLU A 18 -12.85 -8.54 8.63
CA GLU A 18 -11.65 -8.58 7.79
C GLU A 18 -10.43 -8.13 8.59
N ALA A 19 -10.53 -7.05 9.35
CA ALA A 19 -9.47 -6.61 10.26
C ALA A 19 -9.08 -7.68 11.28
N TRP A 20 -10.05 -8.39 11.85
CA TRP A 20 -9.77 -9.48 12.78
C TRP A 20 -8.98 -10.60 12.09
N LEU A 21 -9.36 -11.01 10.87
CA LEU A 21 -8.65 -12.03 10.09
C LEU A 21 -7.22 -11.58 9.76
N VAL A 22 -7.05 -10.36 9.26
CA VAL A 22 -5.75 -9.75 8.93
C VAL A 22 -4.84 -9.67 10.15
N ALA A 23 -5.36 -9.25 11.31
CA ALA A 23 -4.61 -9.18 12.57
C ALA A 23 -4.12 -10.56 13.05
N HIS A 24 -4.81 -11.63 12.66
CA HIS A 24 -4.43 -13.02 12.93
C HIS A 24 -3.71 -13.69 11.75
N ARG A 25 -3.25 -12.90 10.76
CA ARG A 25 -2.52 -13.36 9.56
C ARG A 25 -3.31 -14.34 8.70
N ILE A 26 -4.63 -14.20 8.68
CA ILE A 26 -5.54 -14.95 7.81
C ILE A 26 -5.90 -14.03 6.65
N PHE A 27 -5.34 -14.31 5.47
CA PHE A 27 -5.48 -13.48 4.27
C PHE A 27 -6.29 -14.18 3.18
N PRO A 28 -6.98 -13.43 2.31
CA PRO A 28 -7.60 -14.00 1.12
C PRO A 28 -6.55 -14.56 0.15
N GLU A 29 -7.00 -15.46 -0.73
CA GLU A 29 -6.14 -16.02 -1.79
C GLU A 29 -5.62 -14.91 -2.72
N ASN A 30 -4.35 -15.03 -3.13
CA ASN A 30 -3.64 -14.01 -3.91
C ASN A 30 -3.72 -14.24 -5.43
N ASP A 31 -4.37 -15.30 -5.90
CA ASP A 31 -4.49 -15.62 -7.32
C ASP A 31 -5.61 -14.79 -7.98
N ASN A 32 -5.38 -13.48 -8.05
CA ASN A 32 -6.27 -12.55 -8.73
C ASN A 32 -5.46 -11.73 -9.75
N PRO A 33 -5.81 -11.78 -11.05
CA PRO A 33 -5.06 -11.08 -12.09
C PRO A 33 -5.03 -9.56 -11.89
N ASN A 34 -6.01 -8.97 -11.20
CA ASN A 34 -5.97 -7.55 -10.85
C ASN A 34 -4.90 -7.23 -9.81
N LEU A 35 -4.59 -8.16 -8.89
CA LEU A 35 -3.48 -7.99 -7.95
C LEU A 35 -2.14 -8.06 -8.68
N ALA A 36 -1.98 -8.99 -9.62
CA ALA A 36 -0.79 -9.09 -10.46
C ALA A 36 -0.58 -7.81 -11.30
N LEU A 37 -1.64 -7.31 -11.94
CA LEU A 37 -1.61 -6.04 -12.67
C LEU A 37 -1.27 -4.85 -11.75
N GLY A 38 -1.81 -4.82 -10.53
CA GLY A 38 -1.51 -3.80 -9.54
C GLY A 38 -0.02 -3.74 -9.18
N ARG A 39 0.62 -4.90 -8.97
CA ARG A 39 2.06 -4.99 -8.71
C ARG A 39 2.88 -4.47 -9.88
N LEU A 40 2.55 -4.91 -11.10
CA LEU A 40 3.22 -4.43 -12.32
C LEU A 40 3.11 -2.91 -12.47
N LEU A 41 1.93 -2.34 -12.23
CA LEU A 41 1.73 -0.89 -12.29
C LEU A 41 2.52 -0.15 -11.21
N HIS A 42 2.54 -0.66 -9.98
CA HIS A 42 3.35 -0.10 -8.89
C HIS A 42 4.84 -0.06 -9.25
N GLU A 43 5.35 -1.15 -9.82
CA GLU A 43 6.76 -1.29 -10.20
C GLU A 43 7.13 -0.36 -11.36
N THR A 44 6.32 -0.32 -12.42
CA THR A 44 6.66 0.33 -13.70
C THR A 44 6.18 1.78 -13.84
N SER A 45 5.22 2.23 -13.03
CA SER A 45 4.71 3.61 -13.13
C SER A 45 5.63 4.60 -12.44
N TYR A 46 5.77 5.81 -13.00
CA TYR A 46 6.53 6.91 -12.39
C TYR A 46 8.00 6.57 -12.06
N GLU A 47 8.63 5.73 -12.88
CA GLU A 47 10.07 5.47 -12.78
C GLU A 47 10.86 6.80 -12.79
N ASN A 48 11.87 6.88 -11.92
CA ASN A 48 12.75 8.05 -11.77
C ASN A 48 12.08 9.34 -11.26
N ARG A 49 10.83 9.29 -10.76
CA ARG A 49 10.13 10.46 -10.22
C ARG A 49 10.48 10.77 -8.76
N GLY A 50 10.84 9.75 -7.99
CA GLY A 50 11.10 9.86 -6.56
C GLY A 50 11.53 8.51 -5.96
N GLU A 51 11.65 8.47 -4.64
CA GLU A 51 11.96 7.26 -3.91
C GLU A 51 10.70 6.41 -3.73
N LYS A 52 10.75 5.14 -4.15
CA LYS A 52 9.64 4.20 -4.02
C LYS A 52 9.77 3.39 -2.74
N ASP A 53 8.62 2.87 -2.27
CA ASP A 53 8.57 1.87 -1.20
C ASP A 53 9.18 2.35 0.14
N VAL A 54 9.03 3.63 0.46
CA VAL A 54 9.60 4.27 1.66
C VAL A 54 8.89 3.75 2.91
N ALA A 55 9.63 3.10 3.81
CA ALA A 55 9.12 2.59 5.07
C ALA A 55 9.27 3.64 6.19
N ILE A 56 8.19 3.88 6.94
CA ILE A 56 8.19 4.72 8.14
C ILE A 56 7.47 3.94 9.23
N ASP A 57 8.22 3.46 10.23
CA ASP A 57 7.69 2.63 11.33
C ASP A 57 6.87 1.43 10.78
N ASN A 58 5.55 1.46 10.98
CA ASN A 58 4.59 0.42 10.63
C ASN A 58 3.82 0.70 9.32
N ILE A 59 4.19 1.75 8.58
CA ILE A 59 3.59 2.10 7.29
C ILE A 59 4.61 2.05 6.16
N LYS A 60 4.11 1.86 4.93
CA LYS A 60 4.89 1.90 3.69
C LYS A 60 4.22 2.86 2.73
N LEU A 61 4.98 3.82 2.20
CA LEU A 61 4.54 4.80 1.22
C LEU A 61 4.98 4.37 -0.18
N ASP A 62 4.10 4.49 -1.17
CA ASP A 62 4.42 4.03 -2.52
C ASP A 62 5.49 4.89 -3.20
N LEU A 63 5.40 6.23 -3.10
CA LEU A 63 6.33 7.17 -3.71
C LEU A 63 6.46 8.46 -2.87
N VAL A 64 7.70 8.89 -2.64
CA VAL A 64 8.02 10.19 -2.03
C VAL A 64 8.90 11.00 -2.99
N GLU A 65 8.51 12.24 -3.29
CA GLU A 65 9.28 13.17 -4.11
C GLU A 65 9.42 14.55 -3.42
N GLU A 66 10.57 15.20 -3.58
CA GLU A 66 10.80 16.57 -3.15
C GLU A 66 10.61 17.54 -4.33
N LYS A 67 9.66 18.46 -4.22
CA LYS A 67 9.34 19.41 -5.30
C LYS A 67 9.12 20.81 -4.78
N LYS A 68 9.95 21.75 -5.23
CA LYS A 68 9.90 23.18 -4.84
C LYS A 68 9.92 23.36 -3.31
N GLY A 69 10.77 22.59 -2.62
CA GLY A 69 10.91 22.63 -1.16
C GLY A 69 9.73 22.02 -0.39
N LYS A 70 8.96 21.13 -1.01
CA LYS A 70 7.87 20.40 -0.38
C LYS A 70 8.04 18.90 -0.61
N THR A 71 7.87 18.13 0.46
CA THR A 71 7.69 16.68 0.40
C THR A 71 6.30 16.35 -0.13
N ILE A 72 6.25 15.56 -1.20
CA ILE A 72 5.01 15.05 -1.80
C ILE A 72 4.98 13.54 -1.60
N ILE A 73 3.93 13.06 -0.97
CA ILE A 73 3.64 11.63 -0.80
C ILE A 73 2.56 11.25 -1.80
N SER A 74 2.78 10.18 -2.56
CA SER A 74 1.84 9.69 -3.57
C SER A 74 1.57 8.20 -3.36
N GLU A 75 0.30 7.82 -3.49
CA GLU A 75 -0.17 6.42 -3.54
C GLU A 75 -0.43 6.05 -5.01
N ILE A 76 0.09 4.92 -5.47
CA ILE A 76 -0.10 4.43 -6.84
C ILE A 76 -1.33 3.52 -6.87
N LYS A 77 -2.33 3.91 -7.66
CA LYS A 77 -3.56 3.11 -7.90
C LYS A 77 -3.85 2.99 -9.38
N LYS A 78 -4.38 1.83 -9.78
CA LYS A 78 -4.94 1.62 -11.12
C LYS A 78 -6.14 2.57 -11.31
N SER A 79 -6.17 3.32 -12.42
CA SER A 79 -7.35 4.11 -12.81
C SER A 79 -8.51 3.20 -13.25
N LYS A 80 -9.74 3.74 -13.28
CA LYS A 80 -10.87 3.04 -13.90
C LYS A 80 -10.59 2.69 -15.35
#